data_AF-A0A535DRL3-F1
#
_entry.id   AF-A0A535DRL3-F1
#
_cell.length_a   1.000
_cell.length_b   1.000
_cell.length_c   1.000
_cell.angle_alpha   90.00
_cell.angle_beta   90.00
_cell.angle_gamma   90.00
#
_symmetry.space_group_name_H-M   'P 1'
#
loop_
_entity.id
_entity.type
_entity.pdbx_description
1 polymer ?
#
loop_
_entity_poly.entity_id
_entity_poly.type
_entity_poly.pdbx_seq_one_letter_code
_entity_poly.pdbx_strand_id
1 'polypeptide(L)'
;MFLRYRCRISTRRWITHERTTASCLVAPSDEAGRPFPVWTHTFQPLFRRGLAVISDEAVSDKCADAPKLVWIADIRDETNPIIVATAPAPQNVSALCARGGRFGAHNLHPSFPGPTSARLENTFVGSFFNGGVRIYRLVDVALPGAPPQVEEVGFFVPEAPPRNPTGTIQINHAIVDEKRLIYANDRVTGGLYILRYTGNSPLD
;
A
#
# COMPACT_ATOMS: atom_id res chain seq x y z
N MET A 1 -38.29 -4.30 -19.41
CA MET A 1 -38.44 -4.52 -17.96
C MET A 1 -37.12 -5.05 -17.43
N PHE A 2 -36.23 -4.17 -16.95
CA PHE A 2 -34.92 -4.55 -16.40
C PHE A 2 -34.78 -3.96 -14.99
N LEU A 3 -34.46 -4.83 -14.04
CA LEU A 3 -34.42 -4.56 -12.60
C LEU A 3 -33.36 -3.50 -12.26
N ARG A 4 -33.77 -2.44 -11.57
CA ARG A 4 -32.88 -1.50 -10.87
C ARG A 4 -32.43 -2.12 -9.55
N TYR A 5 -31.16 -2.49 -9.42
CA TYR A 5 -30.58 -2.76 -8.10
C TYR A 5 -30.25 -1.41 -7.43
N ARG A 6 -31.13 -0.95 -6.53
CA ARG A 6 -30.84 0.14 -5.59
C ARG A 6 -30.01 -0.43 -4.44
N CYS A 7 -28.71 -0.16 -4.41
CA CYS A 7 -27.92 -0.36 -3.20
C CYS A 7 -28.23 0.79 -2.22
N ARG A 8 -29.02 0.50 -1.16
CA ARG A 8 -29.19 1.41 -0.01
C ARG A 8 -28.06 1.13 0.97
N ILE A 9 -26.92 1.81 0.82
CA ILE A 9 -25.90 1.88 1.88
C ILE A 9 -26.17 3.17 2.65
N SER A 10 -26.58 3.02 3.92
CA SER A 10 -26.69 4.12 4.87
C SER A 10 -25.30 4.42 5.42
N THR A 11 -24.69 5.53 5.01
CA THR A 11 -23.49 6.06 5.66
C THR A 11 -23.92 7.11 6.68
N ARG A 12 -23.63 6.88 7.97
CA ARG A 12 -23.62 7.95 8.98
C ARG A 12 -22.32 8.74 8.78
N ARG A 13 -22.44 9.87 8.08
CA ARG A 13 -21.41 10.89 7.88
C ARG A 13 -21.14 11.56 9.24
N TRP A 14 -19.92 11.42 9.76
CA TRP A 14 -19.40 12.41 10.71
C TRP A 14 -18.83 13.56 9.87
N ILE A 15 -19.11 14.80 10.29
CA ILE A 15 -18.72 16.08 9.66
C ILE A 15 -19.76 16.63 8.65
N THR A 16 -20.65 17.45 9.23
CA THR A 16 -21.41 18.61 8.73
C THR A 16 -22.17 18.58 7.39
N HIS A 17 -23.34 19.21 7.43
CA HIS A 17 -24.30 19.41 6.34
C HIS A 17 -23.68 20.13 5.14
N GLU A 18 -23.59 19.45 4.01
CA GLU A 18 -23.86 19.99 2.67
C GLU A 18 -23.95 18.84 1.67
N ARG A 19 -24.94 18.92 0.77
CA ARG A 19 -25.15 17.93 -0.30
C ARG A 19 -24.10 18.15 -1.38
N THR A 20 -22.94 17.54 -1.21
CA THR A 20 -22.01 17.29 -2.31
C THR A 20 -22.23 15.88 -2.82
N THR A 21 -22.66 15.76 -4.06
CA THR A 21 -22.52 14.53 -4.84
C THR A 21 -21.03 14.21 -4.90
N ALA A 22 -20.56 13.28 -4.07
CA ALA A 22 -19.23 12.71 -4.22
C ALA A 22 -19.25 11.87 -5.51
N SER A 23 -18.80 12.48 -6.60
CA SER A 23 -18.21 11.73 -7.69
C SER A 23 -16.99 11.04 -7.09
N CYS A 24 -17.08 9.74 -6.77
CA CYS A 24 -15.88 8.93 -6.71
C CYS A 24 -15.26 9.04 -8.10
N LEU A 25 -14.23 9.87 -8.24
CA LEU A 25 -13.38 9.89 -9.42
C LEU A 25 -12.63 8.55 -9.44
N VAL A 26 -13.33 7.50 -9.84
CA VAL A 26 -12.67 6.39 -10.51
C VAL A 26 -12.26 6.99 -11.84
N ALA A 27 -10.98 7.36 -11.94
CA ALA A 27 -10.42 7.81 -13.19
C ALA A 27 -10.76 6.75 -14.26
N PRO A 28 -11.37 7.13 -15.40
CA PRO A 28 -11.84 6.18 -16.39
C PRO A 28 -10.72 5.23 -16.80
N SER A 29 -11.11 3.96 -16.99
CA SER A 29 -10.27 2.81 -17.31
C SER A 29 -9.79 2.83 -18.76
N ASP A 30 -9.37 3.99 -19.27
CA ASP A 30 -8.75 4.11 -20.58
C ASP A 30 -7.23 4.04 -20.37
N GLU A 31 -6.67 2.88 -20.70
CA GLU A 31 -5.23 2.56 -20.63
C GLU A 31 -4.36 3.46 -21.55
N ALA A 32 -4.98 4.20 -22.47
CA ALA A 32 -4.30 5.07 -23.41
C ALA A 32 -3.87 6.39 -22.75
N GLY A 33 -2.58 6.52 -22.43
CA GLY A 33 -1.95 7.80 -22.06
C GLY A 33 -1.44 7.91 -20.63
N ARG A 34 -1.55 6.85 -19.81
CA ARG A 34 -0.91 6.82 -18.50
C ARG A 34 0.55 6.35 -18.65
N PRO A 35 1.54 7.05 -18.07
CA PRO A 35 2.95 6.67 -18.21
C PRO A 35 3.30 5.33 -17.52
N PHE A 36 2.43 4.83 -16.65
CA PHE A 36 2.65 3.60 -15.87
C PHE A 36 1.40 2.71 -15.82
N PRO A 37 1.57 1.39 -15.72
CA PRO A 37 0.47 0.43 -15.63
C PRO A 37 -0.19 0.47 -14.23
N VAL A 38 -1.33 1.15 -14.13
CA VAL A 38 -2.02 1.45 -12.87
C VAL A 38 -3.16 0.48 -12.57
N TRP A 39 -3.03 -0.21 -11.43
CA TRP A 39 -4.12 -0.95 -10.77
C TRP A 39 -4.12 -0.57 -9.30
N THR A 40 -4.60 0.64 -9.00
CA THR A 40 -4.61 1.14 -7.62
C THR A 40 -5.47 0.23 -6.75
N HIS A 41 -4.84 -0.37 -5.75
CA HIS A 41 -5.48 -1.33 -4.85
C HIS A 41 -5.73 -0.72 -3.47
N THR A 42 -4.72 -0.05 -2.90
CA THR A 42 -4.86 0.58 -1.58
C THR A 42 -4.53 2.07 -1.65
N PHE A 43 -5.38 2.88 -1.03
CA PHE A 43 -5.16 4.30 -0.76
C PHE A 43 -5.21 4.50 0.75
N GLN A 44 -4.08 4.86 1.35
CA GLN A 44 -3.95 5.06 2.79
C GLN A 44 -3.58 6.52 3.09
N PRO A 45 -4.53 7.34 3.59
CA PRO A 45 -4.23 8.72 3.96
C PRO A 45 -3.37 8.79 5.24
N LEU A 46 -2.48 9.76 5.26
CA LEU A 46 -1.63 10.20 6.37
C LEU A 46 -2.05 11.64 6.74
N PHE A 47 -3.23 11.76 7.36
CA PHE A 47 -3.94 13.03 7.49
C PHE A 47 -3.12 14.11 8.19
N ARG A 48 -2.26 13.75 9.16
CA ARG A 48 -1.42 14.74 9.86
C ARG A 48 -0.34 15.34 8.97
N ARG A 49 0.02 14.66 7.89
CA ARG A 49 1.01 15.12 6.91
C ARG A 49 0.36 15.75 5.67
N GLY A 50 -0.96 15.63 5.51
CA GLY A 50 -1.64 16.00 4.27
C GLY A 50 -1.15 15.17 3.07
N LEU A 51 -0.75 13.92 3.32
CA LEU A 51 -0.26 13.00 2.29
C LEU A 51 -1.14 11.74 2.23
N ALA A 52 -1.01 10.98 1.15
CA ALA A 52 -1.51 9.61 1.05
C ALA A 52 -0.44 8.70 0.46
N VAL A 53 -0.46 7.44 0.87
CA VAL A 53 0.35 6.37 0.32
C VAL A 53 -0.56 5.49 -0.52
N ILE A 54 -0.16 5.22 -1.76
CA ILE A 54 -1.01 4.57 -2.76
C ILE A 54 -0.25 3.37 -3.34
N SER A 55 -0.82 2.17 -3.28
CA SER A 55 -0.22 0.98 -3.90
C SER A 55 -0.93 0.61 -5.19
N ASP A 56 -0.13 0.31 -6.22
CA ASP A 56 -0.62 -0.35 -7.44
C ASP A 56 -0.35 -1.85 -7.37
N GLU A 57 -1.41 -2.65 -7.36
CA GLU A 57 -1.35 -4.11 -7.25
C GLU A 57 -0.76 -4.74 -8.52
N ALA A 58 0.33 -5.49 -8.35
CA ALA A 58 0.85 -6.37 -9.40
C ALA A 58 -0.12 -7.50 -9.64
N VAL A 59 -0.82 -7.57 -10.78
CA VAL A 59 -1.82 -8.60 -11.12
C VAL A 59 -1.26 -9.76 -11.93
N SER A 60 -0.04 -9.61 -12.47
CA SER A 60 0.63 -10.63 -13.28
C SER A 60 1.87 -11.21 -12.60
N ASP A 61 2.19 -12.45 -12.95
CA ASP A 61 3.40 -13.13 -12.47
C ASP A 61 4.65 -12.57 -13.14
N LYS A 62 5.79 -12.76 -12.49
CA LYS A 62 7.14 -12.49 -13.04
C LYS A 62 7.30 -11.08 -13.61
N CYS A 63 6.64 -10.10 -12.99
CA CYS A 63 6.73 -8.68 -13.39
C CYS A 63 6.22 -8.40 -14.80
N ALA A 64 5.34 -9.23 -15.37
CA ALA A 64 4.82 -9.02 -16.73
C ALA A 64 4.02 -7.71 -16.89
N ASP A 65 3.48 -7.18 -15.79
CA ASP A 65 2.75 -5.92 -15.72
C ASP A 65 3.51 -4.85 -14.91
N ALA A 66 4.82 -4.99 -14.74
CA ALA A 66 5.65 -4.01 -14.05
C ALA A 66 5.71 -2.67 -14.81
N PRO A 67 6.00 -1.55 -14.11
CA PRO A 67 6.27 -1.44 -12.67
C PRO A 67 5.00 -1.39 -11.80
N LYS A 68 5.12 -1.87 -10.55
CA LYS A 68 4.03 -1.95 -9.56
C LYS A 68 4.51 -1.39 -8.23
N LEU A 69 4.27 -0.09 -8.08
CA LEU A 69 4.97 0.77 -7.14
C LEU A 69 4.05 1.24 -6.01
N VAL A 70 4.66 1.89 -5.03
CA VAL A 70 3.95 2.69 -4.04
C VAL A 70 4.21 4.17 -4.32
N TRP A 71 3.15 4.94 -4.48
CA TRP A 71 3.19 6.38 -4.74
C TRP A 71 2.87 7.16 -3.48
N ILE A 72 3.48 8.34 -3.36
CA ILE A 72 3.14 9.32 -2.34
C ILE A 72 2.41 10.46 -3.03
N ALA A 73 1.18 10.73 -2.59
CA ALA A 73 0.38 11.83 -3.08
C ALA A 73 0.26 12.92 -2.01
N ASP A 74 0.36 14.18 -2.43
CA ASP A 74 -0.12 15.32 -1.67
C ASP A 74 -1.64 15.39 -1.80
N ILE A 75 -2.31 15.46 -0.65
CA ILE A 75 -3.77 15.50 -0.54
C ILE A 75 -4.25 16.70 0.28
N ARG A 76 -3.43 17.75 0.41
CA ARG A 76 -3.84 19.00 1.09
C ARG A 76 -5.03 19.66 0.40
N ASP A 77 -5.14 19.49 -0.93
CA ASP A 77 -6.36 19.70 -1.69
C ASP A 77 -6.92 18.35 -2.13
N GLU A 78 -7.94 17.86 -1.41
CA GLU A 78 -8.57 16.56 -1.68
C GLU A 78 -9.26 16.49 -3.07
N THR A 79 -9.55 17.65 -3.68
CA THR A 79 -10.14 17.72 -5.02
C THR A 79 -9.10 17.61 -6.13
N ASN A 80 -7.81 17.76 -5.79
CA ASN A 80 -6.70 17.70 -6.74
C ASN A 80 -5.46 17.01 -6.12
N PRO A 81 -5.50 15.67 -5.91
CA PRO A 81 -4.35 14.92 -5.42
C PRO A 81 -3.20 14.94 -6.43
N ILE A 82 -1.97 15.18 -5.97
CA ILE A 82 -0.78 15.24 -6.84
C ILE A 82 0.26 14.23 -6.36
N ILE A 83 0.78 13.39 -7.26
CA ILE A 83 1.90 12.50 -6.94
C ILE A 83 3.18 13.33 -6.76
N VAL A 84 3.80 13.21 -5.60
CA VAL A 84 5.01 13.98 -5.21
C VAL A 84 6.25 13.12 -5.01
N ALA A 85 6.09 11.82 -4.78
CA ALA A 85 7.20 10.88 -4.66
C ALA A 85 6.77 9.44 -4.96
N THR A 86 7.76 8.56 -5.05
CA THR A 86 7.59 7.11 -5.23
C THR A 86 8.50 6.38 -4.26
N ALA A 87 7.99 5.32 -3.62
CA ALA A 87 8.81 4.48 -2.77
C ALA A 87 9.90 3.75 -3.59
N PRO A 88 11.13 3.66 -3.10
CA PRO A 88 12.20 3.00 -3.83
C PRO A 88 11.89 1.52 -4.01
N ALA A 89 12.19 1.00 -5.19
CA ALA A 89 12.13 -0.42 -5.45
C ALA A 89 13.28 -1.14 -4.73
N PRO A 90 13.10 -2.43 -4.39
CA PRO A 90 14.16 -3.23 -3.77
C PRO A 90 15.39 -3.35 -4.69
N GLN A 91 16.60 -3.39 -4.12
CA GLN A 91 17.82 -3.51 -4.93
C GLN A 91 17.88 -4.84 -5.73
N ASN A 92 17.21 -5.88 -5.24
CA ASN A 92 17.16 -7.21 -5.85
C ASN A 92 15.92 -7.47 -6.73
N VAL A 93 15.33 -6.43 -7.33
CA VAL A 93 14.13 -6.55 -8.21
C VAL A 93 14.28 -7.64 -9.27
N SER A 94 15.43 -7.73 -9.95
CA SER A 94 15.63 -8.74 -11.00
C SER A 94 15.46 -10.17 -10.47
N ALA A 95 16.01 -10.45 -9.28
CA ALA A 95 15.86 -11.75 -8.63
C ALA A 95 14.39 -12.00 -8.21
N LEU A 96 13.71 -10.99 -7.68
CA LEU A 96 12.30 -11.10 -7.27
C LEU A 96 11.35 -11.32 -8.46
N CYS A 97 11.60 -10.67 -9.60
CA CYS A 97 10.85 -10.91 -10.83
C CYS A 97 11.08 -12.34 -11.37
N ALA A 98 12.31 -12.86 -11.28
CA ALA A 98 12.62 -14.21 -11.76
C ALA A 98 12.16 -15.33 -10.81
N ARG A 99 11.97 -15.04 -9.52
CA ARG A 99 11.72 -16.03 -8.46
C ARG A 99 10.42 -16.83 -8.63
N GLY A 100 9.43 -16.26 -9.32
CA GLY A 100 8.11 -16.86 -9.53
C GLY A 100 6.99 -16.16 -8.75
N GLY A 101 5.75 -16.35 -9.19
CA GLY A 101 4.57 -15.66 -8.67
C GLY A 101 4.60 -14.14 -8.94
N ARG A 102 3.74 -13.40 -8.24
CA ARG A 102 3.61 -11.95 -8.36
C ARG A 102 4.70 -11.24 -7.57
N PHE A 103 5.20 -10.14 -8.12
CA PHE A 103 6.11 -9.20 -7.44
C PHE A 103 5.67 -7.78 -7.73
N GLY A 104 5.68 -6.94 -6.69
CA GLY A 104 5.27 -5.55 -6.74
C GLY A 104 4.42 -5.21 -5.53
N ALA A 105 4.09 -3.93 -5.37
CA ALA A 105 3.20 -3.50 -4.31
C ALA A 105 1.85 -4.22 -4.39
N HIS A 106 1.21 -4.39 -3.23
CA HIS A 106 -0.14 -4.94 -3.13
C HIS A 106 -0.98 -4.10 -2.17
N ASN A 107 -0.84 -4.36 -0.88
CA ASN A 107 -1.61 -3.70 0.16
C ASN A 107 -0.70 -2.88 1.09
N LEU A 108 -1.29 -1.92 1.78
CA LEU A 108 -0.65 -1.07 2.76
C LEU A 108 -1.39 -1.26 4.08
N HIS A 109 -0.69 -1.18 5.21
CA HIS A 109 -1.32 -1.22 6.53
C HIS A 109 -2.44 -0.16 6.62
N PRO A 110 -3.71 -0.58 6.73
CA PRO A 110 -4.80 0.34 6.87
C PRO A 110 -4.83 0.88 8.31
N SER A 111 -4.81 2.19 8.47
CA SER A 111 -4.98 2.80 9.79
C SER A 111 -6.44 2.71 10.24
N PHE A 112 -6.87 1.53 10.72
CA PHE A 112 -8.25 1.28 11.14
C PHE A 112 -8.67 2.16 12.31
N PRO A 113 -9.90 2.73 12.35
CA PRO A 113 -10.39 3.46 13.52
C PRO A 113 -10.49 2.51 14.73
N GLY A 114 -9.79 2.84 15.81
CA GLY A 114 -9.73 2.00 17.01
C GLY A 114 -8.39 2.06 17.75
N PRO A 115 -8.35 1.59 19.00
CA PRO A 115 -7.15 1.63 19.84
C PRO A 115 -6.16 0.51 19.56
N THR A 116 -6.55 -0.54 18.82
CA THR A 116 -5.73 -1.73 18.54
C THR A 116 -4.96 -1.67 17.21
N SER A 117 -5.06 -0.55 16.49
CA SER A 117 -4.35 -0.33 15.23
C SER A 117 -3.31 0.74 15.44
N ALA A 118 -2.10 0.52 14.95
CA ALA A 118 -1.11 1.58 14.86
C ALA A 118 -1.64 2.71 13.98
N ARG A 119 -1.36 3.94 14.43
CA ARG A 119 -1.37 5.14 13.58
C ARG A 119 0.06 5.33 13.12
N LEU A 120 0.31 5.10 11.83
CA LEU A 120 1.59 5.38 11.20
C LEU A 120 1.45 6.67 10.40
N GLU A 121 2.35 7.61 10.61
CA GLU A 121 2.38 8.89 9.90
C GLU A 121 3.74 9.07 9.21
N ASN A 122 4.83 8.76 9.89
CA ASN A 122 6.18 8.90 9.32
C ASN A 122 6.67 7.62 8.67
N THR A 123 5.94 6.52 8.82
CA THR A 123 6.24 5.22 8.24
C THR A 123 5.01 4.63 7.57
N PHE A 124 5.23 3.68 6.67
CA PHE A 124 4.18 2.82 6.16
C PHE A 124 4.71 1.41 5.94
N VAL A 125 3.83 0.44 6.14
CA VAL A 125 4.13 -0.99 5.95
C VAL A 125 3.32 -1.48 4.77
N GLY A 126 3.98 -2.13 3.82
CA GLY A 126 3.37 -2.68 2.62
C GLY A 126 3.63 -4.17 2.45
N SER A 127 2.69 -4.86 1.83
CA SER A 127 2.87 -6.21 1.30
C SER A 127 3.26 -6.16 -0.18
N PHE A 128 4.25 -6.98 -0.55
CA PHE A 128 4.87 -6.98 -1.88
C PHE A 128 4.86 -8.37 -2.53
N PHE A 129 3.83 -9.19 -2.27
CA PHE A 129 3.74 -10.59 -2.74
C PHE A 129 5.01 -11.39 -2.41
N ASN A 130 5.75 -11.86 -3.42
CA ASN A 130 7.02 -12.58 -3.23
C ASN A 130 8.16 -11.69 -2.70
N GLY A 131 7.97 -10.38 -2.74
CA GLY A 131 8.80 -9.36 -2.13
C GLY A 131 8.53 -9.16 -0.65
N GLY A 132 7.61 -9.93 -0.06
CA GLY A 132 7.39 -10.03 1.38
C GLY A 132 6.72 -8.80 2.00
N VAL A 133 7.09 -8.51 3.24
CA VAL A 133 6.71 -7.27 3.95
C VAL A 133 7.83 -6.25 3.77
N ARG A 134 7.47 -5.00 3.48
CA ARG A 134 8.42 -3.89 3.36
C ARG A 134 7.97 -2.70 4.21
N ILE A 135 8.92 -2.02 4.81
CA ILE A 135 8.71 -0.88 5.70
C ILE A 135 9.46 0.29 5.12
N TYR A 136 8.74 1.40 4.95
CA TYR A 136 9.29 2.62 4.42
C TYR A 136 9.12 3.76 5.43
N ARG A 137 10.04 4.72 5.41
CA ARG A 137 9.98 5.96 6.18
C ARG A 137 9.90 7.17 5.25
N LEU A 138 9.06 8.12 5.65
CA LEU A 138 9.00 9.46 5.08
C LEU A 138 9.96 10.34 5.88
N VAL A 139 10.99 10.85 5.22
CA VAL A 139 12.04 11.68 5.82
C VAL A 139 11.89 13.10 5.32
N ASP A 140 11.61 14.03 6.23
CA ASP A 140 11.52 15.44 5.89
C ASP A 140 12.90 15.99 5.53
N VAL A 141 12.94 16.74 4.43
CA VAL A 141 14.15 17.44 4.00
C VAL A 141 14.20 18.83 4.63
N ALA A 142 15.40 19.37 4.83
CA ALA A 142 15.60 20.70 5.43
C ALA A 142 15.14 21.88 4.55
N LEU A 143 14.36 21.63 3.50
CA LEU A 143 13.74 22.63 2.63
C LEU A 143 12.24 22.71 2.95
N PRO A 144 11.75 23.82 3.54
CA PRO A 144 10.34 23.97 3.88
C PRO A 144 9.40 23.76 2.70
N GLY A 145 8.38 22.93 2.88
CA GLY A 145 7.36 22.66 1.87
C GLY A 145 7.77 21.68 0.77
N ALA A 146 9.01 21.19 0.78
CA ALA A 146 9.42 20.12 -0.13
C ALA A 146 8.77 18.78 0.27
N PRO A 147 8.46 17.91 -0.71
CA PRO A 147 8.00 16.56 -0.43
C PRO A 147 9.02 15.76 0.39
N PRO A 148 8.58 14.83 1.25
CA PRO A 148 9.49 13.97 1.99
C PRO A 148 10.24 13.03 1.04
N GLN A 149 11.46 12.66 1.41
CA GLN A 149 12.14 11.51 0.81
C GLN A 149 11.53 10.21 1.35
N VAL A 150 11.55 9.16 0.53
CA VAL A 150 11.04 7.84 0.91
C VAL A 150 12.21 6.87 0.99
N GLU A 151 12.42 6.29 2.17
CA GLU A 151 13.52 5.36 2.42
C GLU A 151 12.96 3.99 2.81
N GLU A 152 13.47 2.90 2.22
CA GLU A 152 13.20 1.56 2.73
C GLU A 152 14.04 1.34 4.00
N VAL A 153 13.38 1.12 5.14
CA VAL A 153 14.04 0.99 6.44
C VAL A 153 14.00 -0.45 6.99
N GLY A 154 13.29 -1.35 6.32
CA GLY A 154 13.29 -2.77 6.68
C GLY A 154 12.44 -3.61 5.74
N PHE A 155 12.75 -4.90 5.65
CA PHE A 155 11.96 -5.87 4.91
C PHE A 155 12.03 -7.25 5.56
N PHE A 156 11.04 -8.08 5.25
CA PHE A 156 11.02 -9.50 5.62
C PHE A 156 10.45 -10.32 4.46
N VAL A 157 11.26 -11.23 3.91
CA VAL A 157 10.85 -12.14 2.84
C VAL A 157 11.09 -13.57 3.30
N PRO A 158 10.06 -14.28 3.80
CA PRO A 158 10.23 -15.66 4.22
C PRO A 158 10.41 -16.58 3.00
N GLU A 159 10.99 -17.75 3.24
CA GLU A 159 10.97 -18.83 2.27
C GLU A 159 9.55 -19.41 2.13
N ALA A 160 9.25 -19.95 0.95
CA ALA A 160 7.99 -20.64 0.73
C ALA A 160 8.02 -21.98 1.48
N PRO A 161 6.93 -22.37 2.19
CA PRO A 161 6.87 -23.69 2.82
C PRO A 161 7.01 -24.82 1.80
N PRO A 162 7.46 -26.03 2.24
CA PRO A 162 7.52 -27.19 1.37
C PRO A 162 6.20 -27.44 0.65
N ARG A 163 6.28 -27.77 -0.65
CA ARG A 163 5.13 -28.01 -1.55
C ARG A 163 4.30 -26.76 -1.91
N ASN A 164 4.79 -25.54 -1.67
CA ASN A 164 4.18 -24.35 -2.26
C ASN A 164 4.22 -24.44 -3.80
N PRO A 165 3.08 -24.31 -4.50
CA PRO A 165 2.99 -24.52 -5.94
C PRO A 165 3.74 -23.48 -6.77
N THR A 166 3.98 -22.29 -6.22
CA THR A 166 4.72 -21.21 -6.90
C THR A 166 6.20 -21.19 -6.56
N GLY A 167 6.62 -21.96 -5.54
CA GLY A 167 7.98 -21.90 -4.97
C GLY A 167 8.31 -20.59 -4.25
N THR A 168 7.33 -19.69 -4.10
CA THR A 168 7.51 -18.37 -3.48
C THR A 168 6.41 -18.07 -2.48
N ILE A 169 6.74 -17.21 -1.52
CA ILE A 169 5.73 -16.56 -0.70
C ILE A 169 4.93 -15.58 -1.57
N GLN A 170 3.69 -15.30 -1.18
CA GLN A 170 2.76 -14.36 -1.76
C GLN A 170 2.09 -13.60 -0.61
N ILE A 171 2.89 -12.81 0.12
CA ILE A 171 2.38 -12.00 1.23
C ILE A 171 1.33 -11.03 0.68
N ASN A 172 0.11 -11.16 1.19
CA ASN A 172 -1.06 -10.50 0.63
C ASN A 172 -1.44 -9.28 1.48
N HIS A 173 -1.42 -9.38 2.81
CA HIS A 173 -1.75 -8.25 3.67
C HIS A 173 -0.78 -8.17 4.85
N ALA A 174 -0.57 -6.96 5.37
CA ALA A 174 0.14 -6.69 6.60
C ALA A 174 -0.63 -5.62 7.39
N ILE A 175 -0.88 -5.86 8.67
CA ILE A 175 -1.46 -4.88 9.60
C ILE A 175 -0.52 -4.68 10.79
N VAL A 176 -0.57 -3.50 11.40
CA VAL A 176 0.25 -3.12 12.55
C VAL A 176 -0.62 -2.80 13.75
N ASP A 177 -0.36 -3.45 14.88
CA ASP A 177 -1.11 -3.24 16.13
C ASP A 177 -0.57 -2.06 16.97
N GLU A 178 -1.26 -1.78 18.08
CA GLU A 178 -0.89 -0.72 19.02
C GLU A 178 0.48 -0.93 19.68
N LYS A 179 0.99 -2.16 19.66
CA LYS A 179 2.31 -2.57 20.19
C LYS A 179 3.40 -2.57 19.12
N ARG A 180 3.08 -2.07 17.91
CA ARG A 180 3.97 -2.03 16.75
C ARG A 180 4.40 -3.42 16.28
N LEU A 181 3.59 -4.44 16.53
CA LEU A 181 3.77 -5.76 15.92
C LEU A 181 3.10 -5.77 14.54
N ILE A 182 3.79 -6.36 13.58
CA ILE A 182 3.31 -6.49 12.20
C ILE A 182 2.78 -7.91 12.01
N TYR A 183 1.51 -8.02 11.64
CA TYR A 183 0.83 -9.28 11.35
C TYR A 183 0.70 -9.38 9.84
N ALA A 184 1.44 -10.31 9.23
CA ALA A 184 1.46 -10.48 7.78
C ALA A 184 0.99 -11.88 7.40
N ASN A 185 0.14 -11.98 6.38
CA ASN A 185 -0.38 -13.27 5.92
C ASN A 185 0.03 -13.59 4.49
N ASP A 186 0.34 -14.86 4.27
CA ASP A 186 0.50 -15.43 2.95
C ASP A 186 -0.84 -15.94 2.41
N ARG A 187 -1.12 -15.71 1.11
CA ARG A 187 -2.38 -16.15 0.48
C ARG A 187 -2.35 -17.55 -0.13
N VAL A 188 -1.20 -18.23 -0.14
CA VAL A 188 -1.01 -19.49 -0.85
C VAL A 188 -0.85 -20.65 0.13
N THR A 189 0.28 -20.75 0.82
CA THR A 189 0.56 -21.86 1.76
C THR A 189 1.36 -21.47 3.02
N GLY A 190 1.76 -20.21 3.18
CA GLY A 190 2.58 -19.73 4.31
C GLY A 190 1.85 -19.76 5.65
N GLY A 191 0.76 -19.01 5.78
CA GLY A 191 0.07 -18.78 7.05
C GLY A 191 0.23 -17.35 7.57
N LEU A 192 0.35 -17.19 8.90
CA LEU A 192 0.46 -15.91 9.59
C LEU A 192 1.86 -15.73 10.20
N TYR A 193 2.45 -14.56 9.98
CA TYR A 193 3.72 -14.13 10.56
C TYR A 193 3.49 -12.96 11.51
N ILE A 194 4.10 -12.99 12.69
CA ILE A 194 4.09 -11.89 13.65
C ILE A 194 5.52 -11.38 13.77
N LEU A 195 5.74 -10.15 13.33
CA LEU A 195 7.06 -9.55 13.19
C LEU A 195 7.20 -8.36 14.14
N ARG A 196 8.42 -8.16 14.66
CA ARG A 196 8.81 -6.95 15.37
C ARG A 196 9.84 -6.22 14.55
N TYR A 197 9.61 -4.94 14.28
CA TYR A 197 10.61 -4.08 13.65
C TYR A 197 11.73 -3.76 14.66
N THR A 198 12.98 -3.90 14.23
CA THR A 198 14.19 -3.75 15.07
C THR A 198 15.13 -2.65 14.55
N GLY A 199 14.67 -1.78 13.66
CA GLY A 199 15.48 -0.66 13.18
C GLY A 199 15.66 0.44 14.22
N ASN A 200 16.59 1.36 13.94
CA ASN A 200 17.00 2.41 14.90
C ASN A 200 15.97 3.54 15.04
N SER A 201 15.14 3.76 14.02
CA SER A 201 14.07 4.76 14.02
C SER A 201 12.75 4.11 14.47
N PRO A 202 11.80 4.86 15.04
CA PRO A 202 10.51 4.29 15.42
C PRO A 202 9.67 3.87 14.20
N LEU A 203 8.80 2.87 14.39
CA LEU A 203 7.72 2.55 13.46
C LEU A 203 6.51 3.41 13.84
N ASP A 204 6.42 4.64 13.33
CA ASP A 204 5.51 5.70 13.76
C ASP A 204 4.73 6.40 12.65
#